data_AF-A0A382CZF5-F1
#
_entry.id   AF-A0A382CZF5-F1
#
_cell.length_a   1.000
_cell.length_b   1.000
_cell.length_c   1.000
_cell.angle_alpha   90.00
_cell.angle_beta   90.00
_cell.angle_gamma   90.00
#
_symmetry.space_group_name_H-M   'P 1'
#
loop_
_entity.id
_entity.type
_entity.pdbx_description
1 polymer ?
#
loop_
_entity_poly.entity_id
_entity_poly.type
_entity_poly.pdbx_seq_one_letter_code
_entity_poly.pdbx_strand_id
1 'polypeptide(L)' 'MNIHEQVIKNGDKESGCTIHFVTEELDKGPILIQKKCKVN' A
#
# COMPACT_ATOMS: atom_id res chain seq x y z
N MET A 1 -13.07 7.51 3.80
CA MET A 1 -11.84 6.68 3.69
C MET A 1 -11.10 7.13 2.44
N ASN A 2 -10.36 8.24 2.54
CA ASN A 2 -9.56 8.81 1.43
C ASN A 2 -8.08 8.70 1.79
N ILE A 3 -7.59 7.48 1.88
CA ILE A 3 -6.21 7.19 2.29
C ILE A 3 -5.20 7.85 1.35
N HIS A 4 -5.50 7.94 0.05
CA HIS A 4 -4.64 8.65 -0.91
C HIS A 4 -4.59 10.17 -0.66
N GLU A 5 -5.71 10.81 -0.30
CA GLU A 5 -5.69 12.24 0.06
C GLU A 5 -4.91 12.49 1.36
N GLN A 6 -4.97 11.55 2.31
CA GLN A 6 -4.22 11.64 3.55
C GLN A 6 -2.71 11.53 3.31
N VAL A 7 -2.28 10.60 2.46
CA VAL A 7 -0.86 10.46 2.03
C VAL A 7 -0.34 11.79 1.46
N ILE A 8 -1.12 12.47 0.62
CA ILE A 8 -0.76 13.78 0.06
C ILE A 8 -0.72 14.86 1.15
N LYS A 9 -1.75 14.95 2.00
CA LYS A 9 -1.83 15.95 3.07
C LYS A 9 -0.72 15.81 4.11
N ASN A 10 -0.27 14.58 4.38
CA ASN A 10 0.81 14.27 5.30
C ASN A 10 2.20 14.59 4.72
N GLY A 11 2.28 14.88 3.41
CA GLY A 11 3.55 15.10 2.72
C GLY A 11 4.40 13.84 2.59
N ASP A 12 3.75 12.67 2.56
CA ASP A 12 4.43 11.40 2.33
C ASP A 12 5.12 11.42 0.96
N LYS A 13 6.35 10.92 0.90
CA LYS A 13 7.18 11.00 -0.32
C LYS A 13 6.99 9.80 -1.24
N GLU A 14 6.50 8.69 -0.70
CA GLU A 14 6.33 7.42 -1.40
C GLU A 14 5.02 6.75 -0.98
N SER A 15 4.39 6.05 -1.92
CA SER A 15 3.27 5.15 -1.69
C SER A 15 3.54 3.83 -2.43
N GLY A 16 2.65 2.86 -2.33
CA GLY A 16 2.87 1.56 -2.97
C GLY A 16 1.68 0.63 -2.88
N CYS A 17 1.88 -0.57 -3.42
CA CYS A 17 0.92 -1.65 -3.39
C CYS A 17 1.64 -2.99 -3.23
N THR A 18 0.95 -3.93 -2.59
CA THR A 18 1.44 -5.28 -2.28
C THR A 18 0.44 -6.30 -2.82
N ILE A 19 0.93 -7.27 -3.58
CA ILE A 19 0.19 -8.46 -3.97
C ILE A 19 0.64 -9.60 -3.05
N HIS A 20 -0.30 -10.26 -2.39
CA HIS A 20 -0.03 -11.38 -1.49
C HIS A 20 -0.93 -12.57 -1.82
N PHE A 21 -0.55 -13.76 -1.37
CA PHE A 21 -1.40 -14.95 -1.48
C PHE A 21 -2.61 -14.83 -0.53
N VAL A 22 -3.75 -15.39 -0.90
CA VAL A 22 -4.95 -15.33 -0.07
C VAL A 22 -4.83 -16.29 1.11
N THR A 23 -5.18 -15.82 2.30
CA THR A 23 -5.33 -16.61 3.53
C THR A 23 -6.66 -16.24 4.20
N GLU A 24 -7.01 -16.93 5.29
CA GLU A 24 -8.22 -16.61 6.08
C GLU A 24 -8.11 -15.26 6.79
N GLU A 25 -6.89 -14.81 7.05
CA GLU A 25 -6.63 -13.53 7.71
C GLU A 25 -6.49 -12.39 6.68
N LEU A 26 -7.21 -11.30 6.91
CA LEU A 26 -7.18 -10.11 6.05
C LEU A 26 -5.76 -9.53 5.95
N ASP A 27 -5.30 -9.29 4.73
CA ASP A 27 -4.01 -8.65 4.39
C ASP A 27 -2.76 -9.29 5.02
N LYS A 28 -2.82 -10.58 5.37
CA LYS A 28 -1.74 -11.29 6.09
C LYS A 28 -1.13 -12.49 5.37
N GLY A 29 -1.49 -12.72 4.12
CA GLY A 29 -0.84 -13.78 3.36
C GLY A 29 0.61 -13.46 2.99
N PRO A 30 1.41 -14.48 2.63
CA PRO A 30 2.79 -14.26 2.16
C PRO A 30 2.84 -13.30 0.95
N ILE A 31 3.75 -12.33 0.99
CA ILE A 31 3.92 -11.33 -0.08
C ILE A 31 4.49 -12.01 -1.33
N LEU A 32 3.84 -11.79 -2.47
CA LEU A 32 4.31 -12.21 -3.78
C LEU A 32 5.12 -11.11 -4.46
N ILE A 33 4.56 -9.89 -4.53
CA ILE A 33 5.19 -8.73 -5.17
C ILE A 33 4.87 -7.48 -4.35
N GLN A 34 5.85 -6.59 -4.21
CA GLN A 34 5.64 -5.24 -3.67
C GLN A 34 6.28 -4.21 -4.60
N LYS A 35 5.56 -3.12 -4.85
CA LYS A 35 6.03 -2.00 -5.69
C LYS A 35 5.73 -0.68 -5.01
N LYS A 36 6.66 0.27 -5.18
CA LYS A 36 6.53 1.64 -4.68
C LYS A 36 6.49 2.65 -5.81
N CYS A 37 5.84 3.77 -5.57
CA CYS A 37 5.79 4.95 -6.43
C CYS A 37 6.08 6.20 -5.61
N LYS A 38 6.64 7.23 -6.27
CA LYS A 38 6.77 8.55 -5.65
C LYS A 38 5.40 9.22 -5.59
N VAL A 39 5.17 9.97 -4.52
CA VAL A 39 4.01 10.85 -4.37
C VAL A 39 4.46 12.24 -4.85
N ASN A 40 3.71 12.83 -5.77
CA ASN A 40 4.00 14.11 -6.41
C ASN A 40 3.15 15.24 -5.82
#